data_AF-A0A9D2C1D9-F1
#
_entry.id   AF-A0A9D2C1D9-F1
#
_cell.length_a   1.000
_cell.length_b   1.000
_cell.length_c   1.000
_cell.angle_alpha   90.00
_cell.angle_beta   90.00
_cell.angle_gamma   90.00
#
_symmetry.space_group_name_H-M   'P 1'
#
loop_
_entity.id
_entity.type
_entity.pdbx_description
1 polymer ?
#
loop_
_entity_poly.entity_id
_entity_poly.type
_entity_poly.pdbx_seq_one_letter_code
_entity_poly.pdbx_strand_id
1 'polypeptide(L)'
;MLTILPMEDRQRERELLEAIPEKAGDDARILMMRDGTSELGWVAVELLHSVLRMIHMEIPGCEKLDGLSGENVFIADTLMRSAASYGAAVGAYRIGSLQPELNGFLAARGFTPGENGAQADLGVIVKYTGPQ
;
A
#
# COMPACT_ATOMS: atom_id res chain seq x y z
N MET A 1 -19.45 -0.32 6.85
CA MET A 1 -19.19 0.07 5.44
C MET A 1 -17.68 0.15 5.28
N LEU A 2 -17.14 -0.65 4.37
CA LEU A 2 -15.71 -0.71 4.11
C LEU A 2 -15.26 0.53 3.32
N THR A 3 -14.20 1.20 3.77
CA THR A 3 -13.61 2.38 3.12
C THR A 3 -12.10 2.31 3.16
N ILE A 4 -11.45 2.80 2.11
CA ILE A 4 -9.99 2.99 2.05
C ILE A 4 -9.74 4.39 1.52
N LEU A 5 -9.33 5.29 2.40
CA LEU A 5 -9.20 6.72 2.08
C LEU A 5 -7.88 7.26 2.63
N PRO A 6 -7.31 8.29 1.98
CA PRO A 6 -6.23 9.06 2.59
C PRO A 6 -6.66 9.60 3.96
N MET A 7 -5.79 9.51 4.97
CA MET A 7 -6.10 10.03 6.30
C MET A 7 -6.39 11.54 6.24
N GLU A 8 -7.49 11.95 6.87
CA GLU A 8 -7.88 13.36 6.99
C GLU A 8 -7.20 14.04 8.19
N ASP A 9 -7.03 13.31 9.29
CA ASP A 9 -6.31 13.79 10.48
C ASP A 9 -4.81 13.84 10.19
N ARG A 10 -4.33 15.05 9.89
CA ARG A 10 -2.93 15.31 9.53
C ARG A 10 -1.95 15.17 10.67
N GLN A 11 -2.41 15.39 11.91
CA GLN A 11 -1.53 15.24 13.07
C GLN A 11 -1.24 13.76 13.29
N ARG A 12 -2.29 12.94 13.29
CA ARG A 12 -2.15 11.49 13.43
C ARG A 12 -1.44 10.85 12.22
N GLU A 13 -1.69 11.33 11.00
CA GLU A 13 -0.98 10.88 9.80
C GLU A 13 0.53 11.10 9.94
N ARG A 14 0.96 12.26 10.47
CA ARG A 14 2.39 12.55 10.72
C ARG A 14 2.98 11.64 11.79
N GLU A 15 2.29 11.44 12.91
CA GLU A 15 2.76 10.56 13.99
C GLU A 15 2.98 9.12 13.50
N LEU A 16 2.07 8.61 12.68
CA LEU A 16 2.23 7.29 12.06
C LEU A 16 3.41 7.27 11.08
N LEU A 17 3.55 8.29 10.22
CA LEU A 17 4.67 8.37 9.27
C LEU A 17 6.04 8.48 9.98
N GLU A 18 6.12 9.21 11.10
CA GLU A 18 7.34 9.34 11.92
C GLU A 18 7.70 8.05 12.66
N ALA A 19 6.71 7.20 12.96
CA ALA A 19 6.91 5.92 13.62
C ALA A 19 7.43 4.81 12.67
N ILE A 20 7.35 5.03 11.35
CA ILE A 20 7.82 4.06 10.34
C ILE A 20 9.36 4.04 10.34
N PRO A 21 10.00 2.86 10.38
CA PRO A 21 11.46 2.74 10.33
C PRO A 21 12.07 3.30 9.03
N GLU A 22 11.38 3.08 7.92
CA GLU A 22 11.75 3.60 6.61
C GLU A 22 11.48 5.10 6.49
N LYS A 23 12.42 5.85 5.90
CA LYS A 23 12.22 7.29 5.68
C LYS A 23 11.13 7.55 4.65
N ALA A 24 9.98 8.02 5.12
CA ALA A 24 8.96 8.63 4.30
C ALA A 24 9.42 9.99 3.75
N GLY A 25 9.11 10.29 2.49
CA GLY A 25 9.26 11.63 1.93
C GLY A 25 8.19 12.61 2.44
N ASP A 26 8.40 13.90 2.19
CA ASP A 26 7.52 14.98 2.68
C ASP A 26 6.08 14.88 2.14
N ASP A 27 5.90 14.26 0.97
CA ASP A 27 4.59 14.06 0.33
C ASP A 27 3.96 12.69 0.63
N ALA A 28 4.50 11.95 1.60
CA ALA A 28 3.95 10.66 1.99
C ALA A 28 2.54 10.80 2.58
N ARG A 29 1.67 9.84 2.26
CA ARG A 29 0.27 9.78 2.68
C ARG A 29 -0.06 8.41 3.24
N ILE A 30 -0.98 8.35 4.19
CA ILE A 30 -1.50 7.08 4.70
C ILE A 30 -2.87 6.81 4.10
N LEU A 31 -3.02 5.65 3.45
CA LEU A 31 -4.32 5.12 3.07
C LEU A 31 -4.81 4.19 4.18
N MET A 32 -5.90 4.57 4.83
CA MET A 32 -6.46 3.89 5.99
C MET A 32 -7.67 3.05 5.58
N MET A 33 -7.64 1.76 5.87
CA MET A 33 -8.77 0.85 5.67
C MET A 33 -9.62 0.77 6.95
N ARG A 34 -10.91 1.07 6.82
CA ARG A 34 -11.88 1.05 7.91
C ARG A 34 -13.14 0.29 7.54
N ASP A 35 -13.72 -0.42 8.50
CA ASP A 35 -15.13 -0.83 8.46
C ASP A 35 -15.92 -0.05 9.51
N GLY A 36 -16.64 0.98 9.05
CA GLY A 36 -17.28 1.94 9.95
C GLY A 36 -16.23 2.71 10.76
N THR A 37 -16.24 2.55 12.09
CA THR A 37 -15.27 3.18 13.00
C THR A 37 -14.06 2.30 13.30
N SER A 38 -14.07 1.03 12.88
CA SER A 38 -13.00 0.07 13.16
C SER A 38 -11.90 0.20 12.12
N GLU A 39 -10.65 0.30 12.57
CA GLU A 39 -9.47 0.33 11.70
C GLU A 39 -8.97 -1.10 11.47
N LEU A 40 -8.89 -1.49 10.21
CA LEU A 40 -8.51 -2.84 9.80
C LEU A 40 -7.06 -2.94 9.34
N GLY A 41 -6.46 -1.82 8.95
CA GLY A 41 -5.07 -1.74 8.49
C GLY A 41 -4.82 -0.49 7.67
N TRP A 42 -3.56 -0.24 7.36
CA TRP A 42 -3.16 0.93 6.60
C TRP A 42 -1.90 0.69 5.77
N VAL A 43 -1.71 1.54 4.77
CA VAL A 43 -0.48 1.57 3.96
C VAL A 43 -0.02 3.01 3.78
N ALA A 44 1.23 3.27 4.14
CA ALA A 44 1.93 4.51 3.84
C ALA A 44 2.44 4.45 2.41
N VAL A 45 2.13 5.48 1.63
CA VAL A 45 2.49 5.58 0.22
C VAL A 45 3.13 6.92 -0.11
N GLU A 46 4.03 6.93 -1.07
CA GLU A 46 4.58 8.16 -1.64
C GLU A 46 4.80 8.01 -3.14
N LEU A 47 4.75 9.11 -3.87
CA LEU A 47 5.08 9.12 -5.30
C LEU A 47 6.52 9.61 -5.47
N LEU A 48 7.39 8.77 -6.06
CA LEU A 48 8.75 9.16 -6.43
C LEU A 48 9.03 8.73 -7.88
N HIS A 49 9.45 9.69 -8.73
CA HIS A 49 9.80 9.43 -10.13
C HIS A 49 8.76 8.57 -10.89
N SER A 50 7.48 8.88 -10.69
CA SER A 50 6.33 8.17 -11.27
C SER A 50 6.17 6.71 -10.82
N VAL A 51 6.78 6.35 -9.70
CA VAL A 51 6.57 5.08 -8.99
C VAL A 51 5.85 5.39 -7.68
N LEU A 52 4.68 4.78 -7.48
CA LEU A 52 4.05 4.78 -6.17
C LEU A 52 4.78 3.75 -5.29
N ARG A 53 5.44 4.20 -4.23
CA ARG A 53 6.10 3.34 -3.25
C ARG A 53 5.16 3.13 -2.07
N MET A 54 4.81 1.89 -1.77
CA MET A 54 4.29 1.46 -0.47
C MET A 54 5.48 1.37 0.47
N ILE A 55 5.58 2.34 1.37
CA ILE A 55 6.69 2.47 2.32
C ILE A 55 6.52 1.42 3.42
N HIS A 56 5.32 1.35 3.99
CA HIS A 56 5.00 0.48 5.09
C HIS A 56 3.52 0.11 5.06
N MET A 57 3.22 -1.15 5.33
CA MET A 57 1.88 -1.69 5.52
C MET A 57 1.78 -2.25 6.93
N GLU A 58 0.69 -1.91 7.62
CA GLU A 58 0.38 -2.43 8.94
C GLU A 58 -1.03 -3.01 8.96
N ILE A 59 -1.16 -4.19 9.56
CA ILE A 59 -2.44 -4.87 9.79
C ILE A 59 -2.48 -5.21 11.29
N PRO A 60 -3.36 -4.58 12.08
CA PRO A 60 -3.46 -4.82 13.52
C PRO A 60 -3.62 -6.31 13.85
N GLY A 61 -2.81 -6.80 14.79
CA GLY A 61 -2.80 -8.22 15.17
C GLY A 61 -2.05 -9.15 14.22
N CYS A 62 -1.46 -8.63 13.14
CA CYS A 62 -0.59 -9.38 12.23
C CYS A 62 0.88 -9.10 12.57
N GLU A 63 1.53 -10.00 13.31
CA GLU A 63 2.94 -9.84 13.71
C GLU A 63 3.93 -10.01 12.55
N LYS A 64 3.53 -10.73 11.49
CA LYS A 64 4.39 -11.03 10.34
C LYS A 64 3.62 -10.91 9.03
N LEU A 65 4.16 -10.11 8.12
CA LEU A 65 3.66 -9.98 6.75
C LEU A 65 4.14 -11.09 5.82
N ASP A 66 5.13 -11.88 6.23
CA ASP A 66 5.48 -13.13 5.55
C ASP A 66 4.52 -14.24 5.98
N GLY A 67 3.98 -14.97 5.00
CA GLY A 67 3.00 -16.04 5.25
C GLY A 67 1.60 -15.55 5.63
N LEU A 68 1.16 -14.38 5.13
CA LEU A 68 -0.22 -13.90 5.31
C LEU A 68 -1.25 -14.99 5.00
N SER A 69 -2.24 -15.14 5.87
CA SER A 69 -3.33 -16.10 5.72
C SER A 69 -4.68 -15.52 6.17
N GLY A 70 -5.77 -16.15 5.75
CA GLY A 70 -7.12 -15.77 6.13
C GLY A 70 -7.46 -14.32 5.78
N GLU A 71 -8.01 -13.59 6.75
CA GLU A 71 -8.46 -12.20 6.60
C GLU A 71 -7.31 -11.23 6.30
N ASN A 72 -6.11 -11.48 6.81
CA ASN A 72 -4.94 -10.61 6.58
C ASN A 72 -4.55 -10.57 5.09
N VAL A 73 -4.78 -11.65 4.34
CA VAL A 73 -4.59 -11.66 2.87
C VAL A 73 -5.57 -10.70 2.19
N PHE A 74 -6.82 -10.68 2.64
CA PHE A 74 -7.85 -9.80 2.09
C PHE A 74 -7.53 -8.33 2.39
N ILE A 75 -7.14 -8.01 3.62
CA ILE A 75 -6.75 -6.65 4.03
C ILE A 75 -5.54 -6.18 3.22
N ALA A 76 -4.47 -6.98 3.16
CA ALA A 76 -3.28 -6.66 2.38
C ALA A 76 -3.58 -6.48 0.88
N ASP A 77 -4.42 -7.35 0.30
CA ASP A 77 -4.80 -7.27 -1.12
C ASP A 77 -5.58 -6.00 -1.42
N THR A 78 -6.53 -5.67 -0.54
CA THR A 78 -7.36 -4.48 -0.66
C THR A 78 -6.51 -3.22 -0.53
N LEU A 79 -5.66 -3.12 0.49
CA LEU A 79 -4.73 -2.00 0.68
C LEU A 79 -3.80 -1.82 -0.51
N MET A 80 -3.21 -2.92 -1.02
CA MET A 80 -2.33 -2.88 -2.20
C MET A 80 -3.07 -2.38 -3.44
N ARG A 81 -4.28 -2.88 -3.72
CA ARG A 81 -5.09 -2.43 -4.87
C ARG A 81 -5.52 -0.98 -4.74
N SER A 82 -5.89 -0.55 -3.54
CA SER A 82 -6.22 0.84 -3.24
C SER A 82 -5.00 1.75 -3.39
N ALA A 83 -3.82 1.33 -2.95
CA ALA A 83 -2.56 2.03 -3.22
C ALA A 83 -2.34 2.15 -4.72
N ALA A 84 -2.42 1.05 -5.49
CA ALA A 84 -2.26 1.11 -6.94
C ALA A 84 -3.27 2.05 -7.61
N SER A 85 -4.54 2.02 -7.20
CA SER A 85 -5.59 2.94 -7.71
C SER A 85 -5.28 4.40 -7.37
N TYR A 86 -4.87 4.69 -6.13
CA TYR A 86 -4.42 6.00 -5.72
C TYR A 86 -3.22 6.47 -6.55
N GLY A 87 -2.24 5.60 -6.76
CA GLY A 87 -1.09 5.82 -7.63
C GLY A 87 -1.50 6.21 -9.05
N ALA A 88 -2.45 5.49 -9.65
CA ALA A 88 -2.98 5.82 -10.98
C ALA A 88 -3.56 7.25 -11.01
N ALA A 89 -4.32 7.62 -9.98
CA ALA A 89 -4.95 8.93 -9.88
C ALA A 89 -3.94 10.07 -9.72
N VAL A 90 -2.78 9.81 -9.10
CA VAL A 90 -1.71 10.81 -8.89
C VAL A 90 -0.57 10.72 -9.93
N GLY A 91 -0.74 9.94 -11.00
CA GLY A 91 0.20 9.91 -12.13
C GLY A 91 1.34 8.90 -12.02
N ALA A 92 1.22 7.88 -11.16
CA ALA A 92 2.15 6.75 -11.14
C ALA A 92 1.94 5.83 -12.35
N TYR A 93 3.04 5.32 -12.91
CA TYR A 93 3.03 4.26 -13.93
C TYR A 93 3.44 2.91 -13.38
N ARG A 94 4.09 2.90 -12.21
CA ARG A 94 4.59 1.70 -11.53
C ARG A 94 4.23 1.76 -10.05
N ILE A 95 4.20 0.60 -9.41
CA ILE A 95 4.04 0.47 -7.96
C ILE A 95 5.15 -0.43 -7.41
N GLY A 96 5.67 -0.09 -6.23
CA GLY A 96 6.63 -0.90 -5.51
C GLY A 96 6.33 -0.95 -4.02
N SER A 97 6.83 -1.98 -3.36
CA SER A 97 6.89 -2.11 -1.90
C SER A 97 8.34 -1.97 -1.46
N LEU A 98 8.57 -1.34 -0.30
CA LEU A 98 9.87 -1.32 0.37
C LEU A 98 10.00 -2.40 1.46
N GLN A 99 8.96 -3.22 1.67
CA GLN A 99 8.94 -4.29 2.66
C GLN A 99 9.20 -5.65 1.99
N PRO A 100 10.39 -6.26 2.14
CA PRO A 100 10.71 -7.57 1.59
C PRO A 100 9.82 -8.70 2.14
N GLU A 101 9.26 -8.53 3.33
CA GLU A 101 8.33 -9.49 3.97
C GLU A 101 7.08 -9.71 3.12
N LEU A 102 6.68 -8.70 2.32
CA LEU A 102 5.55 -8.81 1.40
C LEU A 102 5.91 -9.50 0.07
N ASN A 103 7.19 -9.81 -0.19
CA ASN A 103 7.63 -10.32 -1.49
C ASN A 103 6.88 -11.58 -1.94
N GLY A 104 6.69 -12.56 -1.05
CA GLY A 104 5.95 -13.78 -1.38
C GLY A 104 4.49 -13.49 -1.74
N PHE A 105 3.84 -12.62 -0.97
CA PHE A 105 2.47 -12.17 -1.21
C PHE A 105 2.33 -11.37 -2.52
N LEU A 106 3.29 -10.50 -2.82
CA LEU A 106 3.30 -9.63 -4.01
C LEU A 106 3.68 -10.38 -5.28
N ALA A 107 4.57 -11.37 -5.21
CA ALA A 107 4.93 -12.24 -6.33
C ALA A 107 3.69 -12.94 -6.91
N ALA A 108 2.82 -13.46 -6.03
CA ALA A 108 1.57 -14.09 -6.43
C ALA A 108 0.59 -13.13 -7.15
N ARG A 109 0.83 -11.82 -7.08
CA ARG A 109 0.03 -10.74 -7.70
C ARG A 109 0.69 -10.13 -8.92
N GLY A 110 1.78 -10.71 -9.40
CA GLY A 110 2.49 -10.27 -10.60
C GLY A 110 3.54 -9.19 -10.36
N PHE A 111 3.92 -8.93 -9.10
CA PHE A 111 5.12 -8.15 -8.81
C PHE A 111 6.37 -9.00 -9.05
N THR A 112 7.46 -8.34 -9.41
CA THR A 112 8.80 -8.90 -9.47
C THR A 112 9.51 -8.60 -8.15
N PRO A 113 9.79 -9.60 -7.30
CA PRO A 113 10.55 -9.40 -6.07
C PRO A 113 12.01 -9.05 -6.34
N GLY A 114 12.60 -8.28 -5.43
CA GLY A 114 14.02 -7.99 -5.32
C GLY A 114 14.46 -8.00 -3.86
N GLU A 115 15.71 -7.60 -3.60
CA GLU A 115 16.30 -7.64 -2.25
C GLU A 115 15.59 -6.71 -1.26
N ASN A 116 15.16 -5.53 -1.71
CA ASN A 116 14.59 -4.47 -0.84
C ASN A 116 13.07 -4.31 -1.01
N GLY A 117 12.39 -5.35 -1.49
CA GLY A 117 10.95 -5.34 -1.77
C GLY A 117 10.63 -5.74 -3.21
N ALA A 118 9.41 -5.47 -3.67
CA ALA A 118 8.92 -5.93 -4.98
C ALA A 118 8.32 -4.78 -5.78
N GLN A 119 8.34 -4.90 -7.12
CA GLN A 119 7.82 -3.88 -8.03
C GLN A 119 6.98 -4.47 -9.17
N ALA A 120 6.02 -3.69 -9.67
CA ALA A 120 5.21 -4.03 -10.83
C ALA A 120 4.89 -2.78 -11.66
N ASP A 121 4.57 -2.99 -12.93
CA ASP A 121 3.83 -1.98 -13.69
C ASP A 121 2.42 -1.87 -13.13
N LEU A 122 1.91 -0.64 -13.03
CA LEU A 122 0.60 -0.40 -12.41
C LEU A 122 -0.52 -1.12 -13.16
N GLY A 123 -0.36 -1.31 -14.48
CA GLY A 123 -1.28 -2.04 -15.35
C GLY A 123 -1.43 -3.54 -15.03
N VAL A 124 -0.57 -4.11 -14.19
CA VAL A 124 -0.75 -5.46 -13.63
C VAL A 124 -1.91 -5.48 -12.64
N ILE A 125 -2.07 -4.40 -11.86
CA ILE A 125 -3.03 -4.30 -10.76
C ILE A 125 -4.29 -3.51 -11.17
N VAL A 126 -4.09 -2.34 -11.76
CA VAL A 126 -5.16 -1.44 -12.20
C VAL A 126 -5.32 -1.60 -13.71
N LYS A 127 -6.43 -2.21 -14.13
CA LYS A 127 -6.79 -2.28 -15.55
C LYS A 127 -7.55 -1.01 -15.92
N TYR A 128 -6.90 -0.13 -16.68
CA TYR A 128 -7.57 1.03 -17.26
C TYR A 128 -8.42 0.58 -18.46
N THR A 129 -9.74 0.61 -18.33
CA THR A 129 -10.68 0.44 -19.46
C THR A 129 -11.22 1.80 -19.88
N GLY A 130 -10.32 2.74 -20.16
CA GLY A 130 -10.70 4.00 -20.78
C GLY A 130 -11.32 3.76 -22.17
N PRO A 131 -12.18 4.66 -22.67
CA PRO A 131 -12.75 4.51 -24.01
C PRO A 131 -11.62 4.51 -25.05
N GLN A 132 -11.65 3.53 -25.95
CA GLN A 132 -10.77 3.46 -27.13
C GLN A 132 -11.09 4.57 -28.12
#